data_AF-A0A7S3NRN4-F1
#
_entry.id   AF-A0A7S3NRN4-F1
#
_cell.length_a   1.000
_cell.length_b   1.000
_cell.length_c   1.000
_cell.angle_alpha   90.00
_cell.angle_beta   90.00
_cell.angle_gamma   90.00
#
_symmetry.space_group_name_H-M   'P 1'
#
loop_
_entity.id
_entity.type
_entity.pdbx_description
1 polymer ?
#
loop_
_entity_poly.entity_id
_entity_poly.type
_entity_poly.pdbx_seq_one_letter_code
_entity_poly.pdbx_strand_id
1 'polypeptide(L)'
;RADFYPGNDDKEFLIKPNQLYPGQRSKINDQLNHGRREFENKYGNELYERLARATGRNPNDFNFATTLKYLDDYIVAQENSASSRYSVDRDTDNLITEYYKHYFGKGLFHDEALTRVFTDSYFTNLIQELSLKRNAVEGQYYDGKLVEKLQHSVHVGNHQTYAAILHALGERDHYRLDFAKPITWELIKRDDNYYVKALNDGQPLYLEGNANDNGEVELSTLFEYL
;
A
#
# COMPACT_ATOMS: atom_id res chain seq x y z
N ARG A 1 6.10 -19.97 -14.99
CA ARG A 1 4.77 -20.16 -14.36
C ARG A 1 4.66 -19.12 -13.26
N ALA A 2 3.54 -18.39 -13.18
CA ALA A 2 3.27 -17.41 -12.14
C ALA A 2 2.16 -17.97 -11.24
N ASP A 3 2.36 -17.88 -9.93
CA ASP A 3 1.33 -18.17 -8.93
C ASP A 3 0.67 -16.85 -8.50
N PHE A 4 -0.66 -16.86 -8.42
CA PHE A 4 -1.48 -15.70 -8.10
C PHE A 4 -2.02 -15.80 -6.69
N TYR A 5 -1.69 -14.82 -5.85
CA TYR A 5 -2.20 -14.72 -4.48
C TYR A 5 -3.20 -13.55 -4.38
N PRO A 6 -4.50 -13.82 -4.14
CA PRO A 6 -5.46 -12.76 -3.88
C PRO A 6 -5.20 -12.15 -2.50
N GLY A 7 -5.05 -10.84 -2.45
CA GLY A 7 -4.95 -10.05 -1.23
C GLY A 7 -6.29 -9.94 -0.50
N ASN A 8 -6.25 -9.37 0.70
CA ASN A 8 -7.43 -9.19 1.55
C ASN A 8 -8.40 -8.17 0.93
N ASP A 9 -9.70 -8.33 1.21
CA ASP A 9 -10.69 -7.32 0.85
C ASP A 9 -10.50 -6.02 1.67
N ASP A 10 -11.00 -4.89 1.16
CA ASP A 10 -10.89 -3.59 1.84
C ASP A 10 -11.57 -3.57 3.22
N LYS A 11 -12.50 -4.50 3.49
CA LYS A 11 -13.18 -4.61 4.80
C LYS A 11 -12.28 -5.26 5.84
N GLU A 12 -11.44 -6.21 5.45
CA GLU A 12 -10.53 -6.92 6.32
C GLU A 12 -9.27 -6.11 6.66
N PHE A 13 -8.94 -5.11 5.84
CA PHE A 13 -7.75 -4.27 6.02
C PHE A 13 -7.69 -3.58 7.40
N LEU A 14 -8.84 -3.16 7.94
CA LEU A 14 -8.93 -2.60 9.30
C LEU A 14 -9.33 -3.62 10.36
N ILE A 15 -9.98 -4.73 9.98
CA ILE A 15 -10.45 -5.75 10.92
C ILE A 15 -9.29 -6.64 11.38
N LYS A 16 -8.44 -7.10 10.47
CA LYS A 16 -7.32 -8.01 10.77
C LYS A 16 -6.28 -7.40 11.71
N PRO A 17 -5.82 -6.15 11.54
CA PRO A 17 -4.91 -5.51 12.49
C PRO A 17 -5.51 -5.38 13.89
N ASN A 18 -6.81 -5.11 14.00
CA ASN A 18 -7.50 -5.06 15.30
C ASN A 18 -7.62 -6.43 15.97
N GLN A 19 -7.64 -7.53 15.20
CA GLN A 19 -7.68 -8.90 15.72
C GLN A 19 -6.29 -9.42 16.10
N LEU A 20 -5.28 -9.16 15.24
CA LEU A 20 -3.90 -9.61 15.42
C LEU A 20 -3.14 -8.74 16.43
N TYR A 21 -3.44 -7.44 16.48
CA TYR A 21 -2.78 -6.44 17.33
C TYR A 21 -3.81 -5.58 18.07
N PRO A 22 -4.64 -6.16 18.95
CA PRO A 22 -5.73 -5.43 19.62
C PRO A 22 -5.25 -4.23 20.45
N GLY A 23 -4.00 -4.25 20.93
CA GLY A 23 -3.37 -3.13 21.63
C GLY A 23 -3.10 -1.89 20.77
N GLN A 24 -3.18 -2.01 19.44
CA GLN A 24 -2.99 -0.89 18.50
C GLN A 24 -4.32 -0.23 18.10
N ARG A 25 -5.47 -0.79 18.50
CA ARG A 25 -6.80 -0.25 18.11
C ARG A 25 -7.03 1.20 18.56
N SER A 26 -6.63 1.53 19.78
CA SER A 26 -6.73 2.91 20.28
C SER A 26 -5.87 3.86 19.44
N LYS A 27 -4.64 3.44 19.12
CA LYS A 27 -3.72 4.21 18.27
C LYS A 27 -4.26 4.43 16.86
N ILE A 28 -4.84 3.41 16.22
CA ILE A 28 -5.50 3.56 14.90
C ILE A 28 -6.57 4.66 14.96
N ASN A 29 -7.42 4.62 15.99
CA ASN A 29 -8.48 5.61 16.16
C ASN A 29 -7.91 7.01 16.46
N ASP A 30 -6.87 7.12 17.28
CA ASP A 30 -6.23 8.39 17.61
C ASP A 30 -5.59 9.04 16.38
N GLN A 31 -4.92 8.24 15.55
CA GLN A 31 -4.32 8.71 14.30
C GLN A 31 -5.37 9.12 13.28
N LEU A 32 -6.41 8.30 13.04
CA LEU A 32 -7.52 8.69 12.16
C LEU A 32 -8.23 9.96 12.66
N ASN A 33 -8.37 10.14 13.97
CA ASN A 33 -8.92 11.36 14.56
C ASN A 33 -7.99 12.57 14.40
N HIS A 34 -6.67 12.36 14.37
CA HIS A 34 -5.71 13.42 14.07
C HIS A 34 -5.84 13.87 12.61
N GLY A 35 -5.76 12.94 11.65
CA GLY A 35 -5.97 13.22 10.23
C GLY A 35 -7.32 13.88 9.95
N ARG A 36 -8.40 13.40 10.61
CA ARG A 36 -9.73 13.99 10.54
C ARG A 36 -9.73 15.45 10.96
N ARG A 37 -9.20 15.74 12.16
CA ARG A 37 -9.17 17.11 12.71
C ARG A 37 -8.41 18.05 11.79
N GLU A 38 -7.27 17.63 11.26
CA GLU A 38 -6.51 18.47 10.34
C GLU A 38 -7.27 18.77 9.05
N PHE A 39 -7.90 17.75 8.45
CA PHE A 39 -8.68 17.92 7.23
C PHE A 39 -9.91 18.82 7.45
N GLU A 40 -10.72 18.51 8.46
CA GLU A 40 -11.98 19.22 8.73
C GLU A 40 -11.73 20.64 9.26
N ASN A 41 -10.64 20.91 9.98
CA ASN A 41 -10.28 22.28 10.36
C ASN A 41 -9.91 23.14 9.15
N LYS A 42 -9.33 22.54 8.10
CA LYS A 42 -8.86 23.26 6.91
C LYS A 42 -9.94 23.40 5.84
N TYR A 43 -10.71 22.34 5.60
CA TYR A 43 -11.64 22.24 4.48
C TYR A 43 -13.12 22.16 4.91
N GLY A 44 -13.39 22.10 6.22
CA GLY A 44 -14.75 21.93 6.73
C GLY A 44 -15.41 20.66 6.19
N ASN A 45 -16.70 20.77 5.84
CA ASN A 45 -17.49 19.68 5.24
C ASN A 45 -17.54 19.75 3.71
N GLU A 46 -16.71 20.57 3.07
CA GLU A 46 -16.84 20.90 1.65
C GLU A 46 -16.79 19.66 0.75
N LEU A 47 -15.86 18.75 1.00
CA LEU A 47 -15.75 17.50 0.23
C LEU A 47 -17.02 16.64 0.39
N TYR A 48 -17.53 16.51 1.61
CA TYR A 48 -18.71 15.69 1.91
C TYR A 48 -19.95 16.21 1.17
N GLU A 49 -20.15 17.53 1.16
CA GLU A 49 -21.26 18.18 0.45
C GLU A 49 -21.13 18.07 -1.07
N ARG A 50 -19.90 18.15 -1.61
CA ARG A 50 -19.63 17.99 -3.05
C ARG A 50 -19.88 16.55 -3.50
N LEU A 51 -19.41 15.55 -2.73
CA LEU A 51 -19.64 14.14 -3.02
C LEU A 51 -21.11 13.74 -2.88
N ALA A 52 -21.81 14.26 -1.87
CA ALA A 52 -23.24 14.03 -1.72
C ALA A 52 -24.04 14.50 -2.94
N ARG A 53 -23.71 15.68 -3.47
CA ARG A 53 -24.30 16.20 -4.71
C ARG A 53 -23.93 15.36 -5.92
N ALA A 54 -22.66 14.99 -6.09
CA ALA A 54 -22.21 14.21 -7.24
C ALA A 54 -22.81 12.79 -7.29
N THR A 55 -23.02 12.18 -6.12
CA THR A 55 -23.54 10.81 -5.99
C THR A 55 -25.05 10.73 -5.79
N GLY A 56 -25.73 11.86 -5.59
CA GLY A 56 -27.17 11.91 -5.27
C GLY A 56 -27.52 11.29 -3.91
N ARG A 57 -26.61 11.34 -2.93
CA ARG A 57 -26.77 10.75 -1.59
C ARG A 57 -26.98 11.80 -0.51
N ASN A 58 -27.36 11.38 0.71
CA ASN A 58 -27.52 12.29 1.82
C ASN A 58 -26.15 12.80 2.28
N PRO A 59 -25.92 14.11 2.48
CA PRO A 59 -24.67 14.63 3.03
C PRO A 59 -24.20 13.94 4.32
N ASN A 60 -25.13 13.48 5.16
CA ASN A 60 -24.82 12.79 6.42
C ASN A 60 -24.27 11.37 6.22
N ASP A 61 -24.35 10.80 5.01
CA ASP A 61 -23.73 9.51 4.67
C ASP A 61 -22.19 9.63 4.54
N PHE A 62 -21.69 10.86 4.39
CA PHE A 62 -20.29 11.18 4.20
C PHE A 62 -19.69 11.78 5.46
N ASN A 63 -18.59 11.19 5.90
CA ASN A 63 -17.70 11.73 6.91
C ASN A 63 -16.29 11.20 6.65
N PHE A 64 -15.33 11.60 7.49
CA PHE A 64 -13.94 11.23 7.29
C PHE A 64 -13.70 9.71 7.18
N ALA A 65 -14.47 8.90 7.90
CA ALA A 65 -14.35 7.44 7.92
C ALA A 65 -15.15 6.73 6.81
N THR A 66 -16.27 7.31 6.37
CA THR A 66 -17.16 6.67 5.37
C THR A 66 -16.88 7.11 3.94
N THR A 67 -16.28 8.29 3.75
CA THR A 67 -16.04 8.88 2.43
C THR A 67 -15.21 7.96 1.52
N LEU A 68 -14.18 7.31 2.07
CA LEU A 68 -13.33 6.36 1.34
C LEU A 68 -14.13 5.32 0.55
N LYS A 69 -15.17 4.72 1.17
CA LYS A 69 -16.00 3.67 0.56
C LYS A 69 -16.73 4.11 -0.72
N TYR A 70 -16.95 5.42 -0.86
CA TYR A 70 -17.63 5.98 -2.04
C TYR A 70 -16.64 6.41 -3.12
N LEU A 71 -15.37 6.61 -2.74
CA LEU A 71 -14.30 7.05 -3.63
C LEU A 71 -13.63 5.88 -4.37
N ASP A 72 -13.64 4.66 -3.81
CA ASP A 72 -12.96 3.51 -4.42
C ASP A 72 -13.39 3.27 -5.88
N ASP A 73 -14.69 3.16 -6.15
CA ASP A 73 -15.23 2.98 -7.52
C ASP A 73 -14.83 4.14 -8.46
N TYR A 74 -14.76 5.35 -7.93
CA TYR A 74 -14.44 6.55 -8.71
C TYR A 74 -12.96 6.57 -9.10
N ILE A 75 -12.07 6.36 -8.12
CA ILE A 75 -10.62 6.37 -8.38
C ILE A 75 -10.24 5.20 -9.31
N VAL A 76 -10.79 4.00 -9.07
CA VAL A 76 -10.54 2.84 -9.95
C VAL A 76 -10.95 3.16 -11.39
N ALA A 77 -12.11 3.80 -11.59
CA ALA A 77 -12.57 4.16 -12.92
C ALA A 77 -11.66 5.21 -13.59
N GLN A 78 -11.25 6.26 -12.85
CA GLN A 78 -10.35 7.29 -13.38
C GLN A 78 -9.02 6.69 -13.85
N GLU A 79 -8.38 5.85 -13.03
CA GLU A 79 -7.07 5.25 -13.32
C GLU A 79 -7.13 4.28 -14.52
N ASN A 80 -8.26 3.60 -14.71
CA ASN A 80 -8.46 2.68 -15.85
C ASN A 80 -9.04 3.37 -17.10
N SER A 81 -9.11 4.70 -17.13
CA SER A 81 -9.76 5.46 -18.21
C SER A 81 -11.19 4.96 -18.50
N ALA A 82 -11.89 4.52 -17.45
CA ALA A 82 -13.23 3.97 -17.49
C ALA A 82 -14.25 4.98 -16.92
N SER A 83 -15.53 4.75 -17.22
CA SER A 83 -16.61 5.57 -16.67
C SER A 83 -16.91 5.20 -15.21
N SER A 84 -16.85 6.18 -14.31
CA SER A 84 -17.37 6.07 -12.95
C SER A 84 -18.89 6.26 -12.90
N ARG A 85 -19.53 5.83 -11.81
CA ARG A 85 -20.98 6.02 -11.58
C ARG A 85 -21.38 7.49 -11.39
N TYR A 86 -20.42 8.36 -11.12
CA TYR A 86 -20.58 9.79 -10.94
C TYR A 86 -19.32 10.51 -11.41
N SER A 87 -19.46 11.76 -11.84
CA SER A 87 -18.34 12.63 -12.21
C SER A 87 -18.23 13.78 -11.21
N VAL A 88 -17.02 14.24 -10.94
CA VAL A 88 -16.78 15.43 -10.12
C VAL A 88 -16.02 16.49 -10.93
N ASP A 89 -16.07 17.74 -10.47
CA ASP A 89 -15.26 18.81 -11.05
C ASP A 89 -13.80 18.73 -10.58
N ARG A 90 -12.92 19.48 -11.25
CA ARG A 90 -11.48 19.52 -10.95
C ARG A 90 -11.19 19.93 -9.50
N ASP A 91 -11.98 20.83 -8.93
CA ASP A 91 -11.77 21.30 -7.56
C ASP A 91 -12.11 20.21 -6.54
N THR A 92 -13.15 19.44 -6.80
CA THR A 92 -13.53 18.27 -6.01
C THR A 92 -12.45 17.18 -6.12
N ASP A 93 -11.88 16.97 -7.31
CA ASP A 93 -10.75 16.05 -7.50
C ASP A 93 -9.50 16.45 -6.69
N ASN A 94 -9.19 17.75 -6.65
CA ASN A 94 -8.12 18.27 -5.81
C ASN A 94 -8.43 18.04 -4.32
N LEU A 95 -9.67 18.24 -3.88
CA LEU A 95 -10.10 17.97 -2.50
C LEU A 95 -10.06 16.47 -2.15
N ILE A 96 -10.38 15.59 -3.09
CA ILE A 96 -10.24 14.13 -2.94
C ILE A 96 -8.76 13.78 -2.70
N THR A 97 -7.86 14.36 -3.50
CA THR A 97 -6.41 14.16 -3.33
C THR A 97 -5.93 14.63 -1.96
N GLU A 98 -6.40 15.78 -1.50
CA GLU A 98 -6.08 16.29 -0.15
C GLU A 98 -6.67 15.40 0.95
N TYR A 99 -7.89 14.88 0.78
CA TYR A 99 -8.48 13.93 1.71
C TYR A 99 -7.62 12.68 1.87
N TYR A 100 -7.15 12.08 0.77
CA TYR A 100 -6.28 10.90 0.81
C TYR A 100 -4.97 11.14 1.56
N LYS A 101 -4.33 12.31 1.37
CA LYS A 101 -3.13 12.71 2.13
C LYS A 101 -3.39 12.74 3.64
N HIS A 102 -4.55 13.27 4.05
CA HIS A 102 -4.89 13.36 5.47
C HIS A 102 -5.33 12.02 6.05
N TYR A 103 -6.08 11.22 5.28
CA TYR A 103 -6.59 9.93 5.71
C TYR A 103 -5.46 8.91 5.88
N PHE A 104 -4.59 8.76 4.88
CA PHE A 104 -3.49 7.80 4.93
C PHE A 104 -2.24 8.39 5.60
N GLY A 105 -1.76 9.55 5.15
CA GLY A 105 -0.47 10.10 5.62
C GLY A 105 -0.47 10.69 7.01
N LYS A 106 -1.52 11.44 7.35
CA LYS A 106 -1.68 12.06 8.67
C LYS A 106 -2.61 11.27 9.58
N GLY A 107 -3.16 10.17 9.07
CA GLY A 107 -4.01 9.24 9.79
C GLY A 107 -3.36 7.87 9.80
N LEU A 108 -3.90 6.96 9.00
CA LEU A 108 -3.69 5.53 9.12
C LEU A 108 -2.22 5.08 9.13
N PHE A 109 -1.36 5.72 8.34
CA PHE A 109 0.06 5.41 8.16
C PHE A 109 0.99 6.51 8.70
N HIS A 110 0.48 7.39 9.57
CA HIS A 110 1.30 8.42 10.18
C HIS A 110 2.36 7.85 11.13
N ASP A 111 1.98 6.82 11.89
CA ASP A 111 2.86 6.13 12.83
C ASP A 111 3.57 4.96 12.11
N GLU A 112 4.90 4.96 12.14
CA GLU A 112 5.72 3.96 11.44
C GLU A 112 5.49 2.55 12.01
N ALA A 113 5.38 2.41 13.33
CA ALA A 113 5.16 1.12 13.96
C ALA A 113 3.77 0.56 13.60
N LEU A 114 2.77 1.42 13.48
CA LEU A 114 1.45 1.05 13.00
C LEU A 114 1.46 0.69 11.51
N THR A 115 2.20 1.42 10.69
CA THR A 115 2.37 1.10 9.26
C THR A 115 2.99 -0.28 9.07
N ARG A 116 4.04 -0.60 9.83
CA ARG A 116 4.67 -1.92 9.82
C ARG A 116 3.67 -3.05 10.14
N VAL A 117 2.71 -2.83 11.04
CA VAL A 117 1.64 -3.81 11.33
C VAL A 117 0.78 -4.13 10.10
N PHE A 118 0.46 -3.12 9.27
CA PHE A 118 -0.33 -3.34 8.05
C PHE A 118 0.43 -4.10 6.97
N THR A 119 1.77 -4.03 6.97
CA THR A 119 2.64 -4.60 5.94
C THR A 119 3.37 -5.88 6.37
N ASP A 120 3.37 -6.21 7.65
CA ASP A 120 4.15 -7.31 8.26
C ASP A 120 3.99 -8.64 7.50
N SER A 121 2.74 -9.05 7.26
CA SER A 121 2.46 -10.30 6.54
C SER A 121 2.96 -10.29 5.09
N TYR A 122 2.92 -9.14 4.43
CA TYR A 122 3.42 -8.99 3.06
C TYR A 122 4.95 -9.11 3.03
N PHE A 123 5.66 -8.36 3.89
CA PHE A 123 7.12 -8.40 3.93
C PHE A 123 7.66 -9.73 4.43
N THR A 124 7.00 -10.35 5.41
CA THR A 124 7.34 -11.71 5.86
C THR A 124 7.27 -12.70 4.70
N ASN A 125 6.19 -12.67 3.92
CA ASN A 125 6.06 -13.55 2.76
C ASN A 125 7.10 -13.24 1.68
N LEU A 126 7.37 -11.96 1.40
CA LEU A 126 8.40 -11.54 0.46
C LEU A 126 9.79 -12.07 0.86
N ILE A 127 10.18 -11.89 2.13
CA ILE A 127 11.46 -12.38 2.68
C ILE A 127 11.55 -13.90 2.56
N GLN A 128 10.47 -14.62 2.86
CA GLN A 128 10.41 -16.07 2.71
C GLN A 128 10.56 -16.49 1.24
N GLU A 129 9.86 -15.84 0.31
CA GLU A 129 9.97 -16.11 -1.13
C GLU A 129 11.39 -15.86 -1.65
N LEU A 130 12.01 -14.73 -1.28
CA LEU A 130 13.38 -14.40 -1.65
C LEU A 130 14.38 -15.42 -1.08
N SER A 131 14.22 -15.81 0.19
CA SER A 131 15.07 -16.80 0.86
C SER A 131 14.95 -18.19 0.23
N LEU A 132 13.72 -18.62 -0.04
CA LEU A 132 13.45 -19.89 -0.72
C LEU A 132 14.06 -19.90 -2.13
N LYS A 133 13.96 -18.79 -2.86
CA LYS A 133 14.54 -18.67 -4.19
C LYS A 133 16.07 -18.67 -4.15
N ARG A 134 16.68 -17.98 -3.19
CA ARG A 134 18.13 -18.02 -2.94
C ARG A 134 18.60 -19.45 -2.67
N ASN A 135 17.99 -20.14 -1.72
CA ASN A 135 18.38 -21.51 -1.33
C ASN A 135 18.28 -22.48 -2.52
N ALA A 136 17.23 -22.33 -3.34
CA ALA A 136 17.06 -23.09 -4.58
C ALA A 136 18.20 -22.82 -5.59
N VAL A 137 18.66 -21.57 -5.73
CA VAL A 137 19.80 -21.21 -6.59
C VAL A 137 21.13 -21.74 -6.03
N GLU A 138 21.28 -21.83 -4.72
CA GLU A 138 22.47 -22.40 -4.04
C GLU A 138 22.49 -23.94 -4.03
N GLY A 139 21.44 -24.61 -4.55
CA GLY A 139 21.36 -26.07 -4.55
C GLY A 139 21.09 -26.67 -3.17
N GLN A 140 20.61 -25.87 -2.21
CA GLN A 140 20.12 -26.36 -0.93
C GLN A 140 18.69 -26.89 -1.13
N TYR A 141 18.59 -28.22 -1.31
CA TYR A 141 17.33 -28.88 -1.66
C TYR A 141 16.30 -28.82 -0.53
N TYR A 142 15.17 -28.19 -0.81
CA TYR A 142 13.90 -28.53 -0.20
C TYR A 142 13.22 -29.57 -1.09
N ASP A 143 12.39 -30.45 -0.51
CA ASP A 143 11.68 -31.53 -1.22
C ASP A 143 10.59 -31.03 -2.23
N GLY A 144 10.72 -29.79 -2.71
CA GLY A 144 9.77 -29.09 -3.55
C GLY A 144 10.41 -28.57 -4.84
N LYS A 145 10.39 -29.40 -5.89
CA LYS A 145 10.76 -29.05 -7.30
C LYS A 145 9.98 -27.85 -7.88
N LEU A 146 9.05 -27.27 -7.14
CA LEU A 146 8.17 -26.18 -7.57
C LEU A 146 8.87 -24.81 -7.43
N VAL A 147 9.54 -24.55 -6.30
CA VAL A 147 10.20 -23.25 -5.99
C VAL A 147 11.36 -22.97 -6.96
N GLU A 148 12.15 -24.00 -7.29
CA GLU A 148 13.21 -23.91 -8.29
C GLU A 148 12.68 -23.43 -9.65
N LYS A 149 11.48 -23.89 -10.03
CA LYS A 149 10.83 -23.61 -11.33
C LYS A 149 10.01 -22.32 -11.34
N LEU A 150 9.71 -21.74 -10.19
CA LEU A 150 9.00 -20.46 -10.10
C LEU A 150 9.95 -19.33 -10.47
N GLN A 151 9.69 -18.68 -11.61
CA GLN A 151 10.45 -17.52 -12.07
C GLN A 151 9.86 -16.20 -11.54
N HIS A 152 8.56 -16.20 -11.24
CA HIS A 152 7.82 -15.01 -10.82
C HIS A 152 6.69 -15.41 -9.85
N SER A 153 6.45 -14.60 -8.83
CA SER A 153 5.26 -14.60 -7.98
C SER A 153 4.47 -13.31 -8.20
N VAL A 154 3.13 -13.38 -8.16
CA VAL A 154 2.27 -12.21 -8.31
C VAL A 154 1.30 -12.12 -7.14
N HIS A 155 1.41 -11.03 -6.39
CA HIS A 155 0.53 -10.68 -5.28
C HIS A 155 -0.44 -9.60 -5.72
N VAL A 156 -1.74 -9.86 -5.66
CA VAL A 156 -2.77 -8.89 -6.04
C VAL A 156 -3.36 -8.26 -4.79
N GLY A 157 -2.96 -7.02 -4.48
CA GLY A 157 -3.48 -6.27 -3.33
C GLY A 157 -4.54 -5.24 -3.72
N ASN A 158 -5.01 -4.49 -2.72
CA ASN A 158 -5.78 -3.27 -2.92
C ASN A 158 -4.89 -2.03 -2.76
N HIS A 159 -5.46 -0.86 -3.03
CA HIS A 159 -4.78 0.42 -2.93
C HIS A 159 -4.28 0.76 -1.51
N GLN A 160 -4.96 0.26 -0.48
CA GLN A 160 -4.59 0.47 0.93
C GLN A 160 -3.33 -0.34 1.28
N THR A 161 -3.26 -1.59 0.81
CA THR A 161 -2.06 -2.43 0.92
C THR A 161 -0.89 -1.80 0.16
N TYR A 162 -1.12 -1.34 -1.06
CA TYR A 162 -0.10 -0.66 -1.86
C TYR A 162 0.43 0.59 -1.15
N ALA A 163 -0.47 1.46 -0.67
CA ALA A 163 -0.08 2.66 0.08
C ALA A 163 0.67 2.30 1.37
N ALA A 164 0.21 1.30 2.14
CA ALA A 164 0.90 0.86 3.35
C ALA A 164 2.34 0.39 3.05
N ILE A 165 2.54 -0.39 1.98
CA ILE A 165 3.87 -0.85 1.57
C ILE A 165 4.75 0.34 1.23
N LEU A 166 4.31 1.25 0.36
CA LEU A 166 5.09 2.44 0.01
C LEU A 166 5.46 3.27 1.25
N HIS A 167 4.51 3.47 2.16
CA HIS A 167 4.75 4.16 3.42
C HIS A 167 5.81 3.46 4.29
N ALA A 168 5.75 2.14 4.39
CA ALA A 168 6.74 1.35 5.13
C ALA A 168 8.13 1.38 4.49
N LEU A 169 8.21 1.58 3.18
CA LEU A 169 9.48 1.71 2.43
C LEU A 169 10.03 3.15 2.42
N GLY A 170 9.40 4.07 3.15
CA GLY A 170 9.82 5.47 3.23
C GLY A 170 9.33 6.38 2.10
N GLU A 171 8.50 5.88 1.19
CA GLU A 171 7.93 6.63 0.06
C GLU A 171 6.71 7.46 0.48
N ARG A 172 6.93 8.34 1.46
CA ARG A 172 5.86 8.98 2.22
C ARG A 172 5.05 10.01 1.42
N ASP A 173 5.54 10.51 0.29
CA ASP A 173 4.82 11.53 -0.50
C ASP A 173 3.79 10.95 -1.49
N HIS A 174 3.74 9.62 -1.65
CA HIS A 174 2.87 8.92 -2.60
C HIS A 174 1.48 8.64 -2.00
N TYR A 175 0.70 9.70 -1.81
CA TYR A 175 -0.66 9.61 -1.28
C TYR A 175 -1.75 9.50 -2.34
N ARG A 176 -1.41 9.85 -3.59
CA ARG A 176 -2.32 9.68 -4.71
C ARG A 176 -2.31 8.20 -5.04
N LEU A 177 -3.47 7.56 -4.87
CA LEU A 177 -3.68 6.17 -5.19
C LEU A 177 -3.65 6.01 -6.70
N ASP A 178 -2.46 5.90 -7.28
CA ASP A 178 -2.32 5.44 -8.64
C ASP A 178 -2.66 3.94 -8.62
N PHE A 179 -3.89 3.59 -8.99
CA PHE A 179 -4.32 2.19 -9.05
C PHE A 179 -3.58 1.48 -10.20
N ALA A 180 -3.35 0.18 -10.03
CA ALA A 180 -2.71 -0.72 -10.99
C ALA A 180 -1.20 -0.55 -11.22
N LYS A 181 -0.49 0.22 -10.38
CA LYS A 181 0.98 0.25 -10.42
C LYS A 181 1.59 -0.91 -9.64
N PRO A 182 2.52 -1.68 -10.23
CA PRO A 182 3.18 -2.77 -9.52
C PRO A 182 4.33 -2.27 -8.65
N ILE A 183 4.47 -2.85 -7.46
CA ILE A 183 5.76 -2.89 -6.76
C ILE A 183 6.45 -4.18 -7.22
N THR A 184 7.60 -4.05 -7.86
CA THR A 184 8.37 -5.19 -8.37
C THR A 184 9.62 -5.40 -7.52
N TRP A 185 9.87 -6.64 -7.15
CA TRP A 185 11.07 -7.07 -6.43
C TRP A 185 11.84 -8.06 -7.29
N GLU A 186 13.09 -7.75 -7.60
CA GLU A 186 13.96 -8.60 -8.41
C GLU A 186 15.12 -9.12 -7.55
N LEU A 187 15.24 -10.44 -7.43
CA LEU A 187 16.41 -11.06 -6.82
C LEU A 187 17.52 -11.20 -7.87
N ILE A 188 18.66 -10.58 -7.60
CA ILE A 188 19.81 -10.51 -8.51
C ILE A 188 21.00 -11.20 -7.84
N LYS A 189 21.57 -12.19 -8.52
CA LYS A 189 22.85 -12.80 -8.12
C LYS A 189 24.00 -12.14 -8.89
N ARG A 190 24.99 -11.62 -8.19
CA ARG A 190 26.26 -11.13 -8.76
C ARG A 190 27.40 -11.77 -8.00
N ASP A 191 28.23 -12.53 -8.71
CA ASP A 191 29.28 -13.35 -8.12
C ASP A 191 28.70 -14.24 -6.99
N ASP A 192 29.22 -14.12 -5.77
CA ASP A 192 28.76 -14.85 -4.59
C ASP A 192 27.75 -14.06 -3.73
N ASN A 193 27.34 -12.86 -4.17
CA ASN A 193 26.45 -11.97 -3.43
C ASN A 193 25.03 -11.94 -4.03
N TYR A 194 24.05 -11.65 -3.18
CA TYR A 194 22.65 -11.47 -3.57
C TYR A 194 22.20 -10.05 -3.27
N TYR A 195 21.54 -9.46 -4.27
CA TYR A 195 20.96 -8.13 -4.22
C TYR A 195 19.47 -8.22 -4.52
N VAL A 196 18.72 -7.27 -3.99
CA VAL A 196 17.31 -7.10 -4.30
C VAL A 196 17.12 -5.72 -4.91
N LYS A 197 16.45 -5.68 -6.07
CA LYS A 197 16.04 -4.44 -6.70
C LYS A 197 14.56 -4.20 -6.46
N ALA A 198 14.22 -3.08 -5.84
CA ALA A 198 12.85 -2.68 -5.57
C ALA A 198 12.43 -1.56 -6.52
N LEU A 199 11.32 -1.75 -7.23
CA LEU A 199 10.80 -0.81 -8.22
C LEU A 199 9.34 -0.47 -7.93
N ASN A 200 8.98 0.80 -7.98
CA ASN A 200 7.61 1.27 -8.04
C ASN A 200 7.29 1.73 -9.45
N ASP A 201 6.42 1.00 -10.17
CA ASP A 201 6.06 1.32 -11.55
C ASP A 201 7.29 1.47 -12.47
N GLY A 202 8.26 0.58 -12.27
CA GLY A 202 9.54 0.59 -13.00
C GLY A 202 10.56 1.63 -12.53
N GLN A 203 10.20 2.52 -11.59
CA GLN A 203 11.14 3.48 -11.01
C GLN A 203 11.81 2.92 -9.74
N PRO A 204 13.13 3.11 -9.56
CA PRO A 204 13.84 2.72 -8.35
C PRO A 204 13.21 3.25 -7.06
N LEU A 205 13.11 2.37 -6.06
CA LEU A 205 12.80 2.74 -4.68
C LEU A 205 14.09 2.95 -3.89
N TYR A 206 14.13 4.00 -3.05
CA TYR A 206 15.34 4.37 -2.32
C TYR A 206 15.51 3.65 -0.97
N LEU A 207 14.44 3.03 -0.45
CA LEU A 207 14.43 2.23 0.79
C LEU A 207 15.10 2.97 1.97
N GLU A 208 14.68 4.22 2.20
CA GLU A 208 15.24 5.13 3.21
C GLU A 208 16.79 5.29 3.13
N GLY A 209 17.35 5.20 1.92
CA GLY A 209 18.78 5.36 1.67
C GLY A 209 19.60 4.08 1.76
N ASN A 210 18.95 2.93 1.97
CA ASN A 210 19.63 1.62 1.93
C ASN A 210 19.86 1.13 0.50
N ALA A 211 19.08 1.61 -0.47
CA ALA A 211 19.24 1.28 -1.87
C ALA A 211 20.12 2.28 -2.62
N ASN A 212 20.85 1.81 -3.63
CA ASN A 212 21.58 2.66 -4.56
C ASN A 212 20.65 3.35 -5.60
N ASP A 213 21.22 4.14 -6.52
CA ASP A 213 20.45 4.86 -7.55
C ASP A 213 19.64 3.95 -8.50
N ASN A 214 19.96 2.65 -8.56
CA ASN A 214 19.20 1.67 -9.34
C ASN A 214 18.12 0.96 -8.52
N GLY A 215 17.95 1.32 -7.24
CA GLY A 215 16.99 0.70 -6.32
C GLY A 215 17.47 -0.63 -5.77
N GLU A 216 18.78 -0.89 -5.82
CA GLU A 216 19.37 -2.16 -5.39
C GLU A 216 19.96 -2.05 -3.98
N VAL A 217 19.67 -3.06 -3.17
CA VAL A 217 20.20 -3.23 -1.81
C VAL A 217 20.72 -4.67 -1.64
N GLU A 218 21.71 -4.87 -0.77
CA GLU A 218 22.14 -6.23 -0.43
C GLU A 218 21.00 -6.98 0.27
N LEU A 219 20.81 -8.27 -0.04
CA LEU A 219 19.70 -9.06 0.51
C LEU A 219 19.73 -9.11 2.05
N SER A 220 20.92 -9.18 2.64
CA SER A 220 21.13 -9.15 4.09
C SER A 220 20.62 -7.83 4.71
N THR A 221 21.01 -6.70 4.13
CA THR A 221 20.55 -5.36 4.53
C THR A 221 19.04 -5.21 4.39
N LEU A 222 18.44 -5.76 3.33
CA LEU A 222 16.99 -5.74 3.17
C LEU A 222 16.28 -6.49 4.31
N PHE A 223 16.80 -7.63 4.74
CA PHE A 223 16.21 -8.41 5.84
C PHE A 223 16.35 -7.74 7.20
N GLU A 224 17.34 -6.88 7.39
CA GLU A 224 17.48 -6.07 8.61
C GLU A 224 16.55 -4.85 8.58
N TYR A 225 16.27 -4.33 7.38
CA TYR A 225 15.42 -3.16 7.18
C TYR A 225 13.93 -3.47 7.36
N LEU A 226 13.45 -4.55 6.73
CA LEU A 226 12.05 -4.99 6.74
C LEU A 226 11.67 -5.71 8.04
#